data_AF-A0A1I0PZ22-F1
#
_entry.id   AF-A0A1I0PZ22-F1
#
_cell.length_a   1.000
_cell.length_b   1.000
_cell.length_c   1.000
_cell.angle_alpha   90.00
_cell.angle_beta   90.00
_cell.angle_gamma   90.00
#
_symmetry.space_group_name_H-M   'P 1'
#
loop_
_entity.id
_entity.type
_entity.pdbx_description
1 polymer ?
#
loop_
_entity_poly.entity_id
_entity_poly.type
_entity_poly.pdbx_seq_one_letter_code
_entity_poly.pdbx_strand_id
1 'polypeptide(L)' 'MGLFWDLIQQSQIQDQKSRAASLEDRVRFLEHELYKTRELLTKTLKVLEEHTGKDIDGDGYAG' A
#
# COMPACT_ATOMS: atom_id res chain seq x y z
N MET A 1 37.57 -8.55 21.05
CA MET A 1 37.05 -7.88 19.85
C MET A 1 37.13 -6.39 20.13
N GLY A 2 37.91 -5.64 19.34
CA GLY A 2 38.25 -4.24 19.68
C GLY A 2 37.11 -3.26 19.39
N LEU A 3 37.15 -2.09 20.05
CA LEU A 3 36.15 -1.01 19.94
C LEU A 3 35.77 -0.65 18.49
N PHE A 4 36.73 -0.74 17.56
CA PHE A 4 36.48 -0.48 16.13
C PHE A 4 35.53 -1.48 15.48
N TRP A 5 35.59 -2.75 15.87
CA TRP A 5 34.70 -3.78 15.32
C TRP A 5 33.27 -3.65 15.86
N ASP A 6 33.12 -3.28 17.13
CA ASP A 6 31.81 -3.04 17.74
C ASP A 6 31.09 -1.84 17.09
N LEU A 7 31.83 -0.75 16.82
CA LEU A 7 31.30 0.42 16.13
C LEU A 7 30.84 0.11 14.69
N ILE A 8 31.63 -0.67 13.94
CA ILE A 8 31.24 -1.10 12.58
C ILE A 8 29.99 -1.96 12.62
N GLN A 9 29.89 -2.90 13.57
CA GLN A 9 28.72 -3.75 13.71
C GLN A 9 27.46 -2.94 14.06
N GLN A 10 27.58 -1.99 15.00
CA GLN A 10 26.49 -1.11 15.38
C GLN A 10 25.99 -0.27 14.18
N SER A 11 26.92 0.27 13.38
CA SER A 11 26.58 1.01 12.16
C SER A 11 25.78 0.16 11.16
N GLN A 12 26.21 -1.08 10.91
CA GLN A 12 25.52 -1.98 9.97
C GLN A 12 24.11 -2.34 10.46
N ILE A 13 23.94 -2.59 11.77
CA ILE A 13 22.62 -2.87 12.36
C ILE A 13 21.69 -1.65 12.20
N GLN A 14 22.22 -0.45 12.44
CA GLN A 14 21.47 0.79 12.28
C GLN A 14 21.06 1.04 10.81
N ASP A 15 21.95 0.76 9.86
CA ASP A 15 21.65 0.86 8.43
C ASP A 15 20.57 -0.14 8.00
N GLN A 16 20.63 -1.38 8.48
CA GLN A 16 19.60 -2.37 8.20
C GLN A 16 18.25 -1.96 8.80
N LYS A 17 18.24 -1.46 10.04
CA LYS A 17 17.02 -0.99 10.70
C LYS A 17 16.37 0.18 9.97
N SER A 18 17.17 1.14 9.50
CA SER A 18 16.66 2.29 8.74
C SER A 18 16.09 1.88 7.39
N ARG A 19 16.74 0.95 6.68
CA ARG A 19 16.24 0.38 5.44
C ARG A 19 14.93 -0.37 5.64
N ALA A 20 14.84 -1.19 6.69
CA ALA A 20 13.62 -1.92 7.03
C ALA A 20 12.45 -0.95 7.31
N ALA A 21 12.68 0.08 8.14
CA ALA A 21 11.67 1.11 8.40
C ALA A 21 11.22 1.82 7.13
N SER A 22 12.16 2.19 6.24
CA SER A 22 11.83 2.82 4.96
C SER A 22 11.00 1.93 4.04
N LEU A 23 11.20 0.62 4.11
CA LEU A 23 10.43 -0.35 3.32
C LEU A 23 9.01 -0.48 3.88
N GLU A 24 8.86 -0.59 5.20
CA GLU A 24 7.57 -0.64 5.88
C GLU A 24 6.73 0.61 5.59
N ASP A 25 7.34 1.79 5.62
CA ASP A 25 6.66 3.05 5.30
C ASP A 25 6.20 3.10 3.85
N ARG A 26 7.02 2.59 2.92
CA ARG A 26 6.65 2.49 1.49
C ARG A 26 5.52 1.50 1.27
N VAL A 27 5.53 0.35 1.96
CA VAL A 27 4.44 -0.63 1.90
C VAL A 27 3.15 0.00 2.41
N ARG A 28 3.17 0.65 3.57
CA ARG A 28 2.00 1.33 4.13
C ARG A 28 1.43 2.40 3.19
N PHE A 29 2.31 3.17 2.53
CA PHE A 29 1.90 4.14 1.52
C PHE A 29 1.21 3.48 0.33
N LEU A 30 1.79 2.40 -0.20
CA LEU A 30 1.21 1.66 -1.34
C LEU A 30 -0.13 0.99 -0.98
N GLU A 31 -0.25 0.42 0.21
CA GLU A 31 -1.51 -0.16 0.70
C GLU A 31 -2.62 0.90 0.78
N HIS A 32 -2.28 2.10 1.28
CA HIS A 32 -3.20 3.21 1.37
C HIS A 32 -3.64 3.73 -0.01
N GLU A 33 -2.71 3.87 -0.95
CA GLU A 33 -3.05 4.28 -2.32
C GLU A 33 -3.87 3.21 -3.06
N LEU A 34 -3.57 1.93 -2.83
CA LEU A 34 -4.38 0.82 -3.36
C LEU A 34 -5.80 0.86 -2.82
N TYR A 35 -5.97 1.09 -1.52
CA TYR A 35 -7.29 1.23 -0.89
C TYR A 35 -8.10 2.36 -1.53
N LYS A 36 -7.51 3.56 -1.65
CA LYS A 36 -8.16 4.71 -2.29
C LYS A 36 -8.53 4.43 -3.74
N THR A 37 -7.64 3.79 -4.49
CA THR A 37 -7.88 3.46 -5.89
C THR A 37 -9.07 2.49 -6.02
N ARG A 38 -9.12 1.46 -5.18
CA ARG A 38 -10.25 0.52 -5.14
C ARG A 38 -11.55 1.24 -4.79
N GLU A 39 -11.53 2.11 -3.79
CA GLU A 39 -12.70 2.89 -3.39
C GLU A 39 -13.21 3.78 -4.54
N LEU A 40 -12.31 4.45 -5.24
CA LEU A 40 -12.66 5.28 -6.40
C LEU A 40 -13.24 4.45 -7.55
N LEU A 41 -12.64 3.29 -7.85
CA LEU A 41 -13.14 2.38 -8.87
C LEU A 41 -14.54 1.88 -8.53
N THR A 42 -14.78 1.45 -7.29
CA THR A 42 -16.11 1.03 -6.84
C THR A 42 -17.12 2.16 -6.96
N LYS A 43 -16.78 3.38 -6.54
CA LYS A 43 -17.68 4.55 -6.70
C LYS A 43 -17.98 4.84 -8.17
N THR A 44 -16.98 4.70 -9.03
CA THR A 44 -17.13 4.94 -10.48
C THR A 44 -18.01 3.88 -11.12
N LEU A 45 -17.83 2.60 -10.74
CA LEU A 45 -18.67 1.50 -11.22
C LEU A 45 -20.13 1.73 -10.83
N LYS A 46 -20.41 2.01 -9.56
CA LYS A 46 -21.77 2.33 -9.09
C LYS A 46 -22.45 3.43 -9.92
N VAL A 47 -21.77 4.57 -10.09
CA VAL A 47 -22.30 5.67 -10.92
C VAL A 47 -22.52 5.25 -12.38
N LEU A 48 -21.63 4.41 -12.92
CA LEU A 48 -21.75 3.92 -14.29
C LEU A 48 -22.93 2.94 -14.43
N GLU A 49 -23.15 2.09 -13.45
CA GLU A 49 -24.29 1.15 -13.40
C GLU A 49 -25.61 1.89 -13.25
N GLU A 50 -25.69 2.87 -12.34
CA GLU A 50 -26.84 3.76 -12.18
C GLU A 50 -27.18 4.48 -13.49
N HIS A 51 -26.16 4.99 -14.21
CA HIS A 51 -26.36 5.74 -15.45
C HIS A 51 -26.67 4.83 -16.65
N THR A 52 -26.14 3.60 -16.68
CA THR A 52 -26.30 2.69 -17.83
C THR A 52 -27.43 1.68 -17.64
N GLY A 53 -27.92 1.49 -16.41
CA GLY A 53 -28.91 0.48 -16.06
C GLY A 53 -28.43 -0.95 -16.29
N LYS A 54 -27.11 -1.15 -16.37
CA LYS A 54 -26.47 -2.45 -16.59
C LYS A 54 -25.63 -2.78 -15.37
N ASP A 55 -25.66 -4.04 -14.98
CA ASP A 55 -24.74 -4.64 -14.03
C ASP A 55 -23.36 -4.77 -14.69
N ILE A 56 -22.35 -4.06 -14.17
CA ILE A 56 -21.00 -4.02 -14.74
C ILE A 56 -20.04 -4.83 -13.87
N ASP A 57 -20.23 -4.83 -12.55
CA ASP A 57 -19.42 -5.60 -11.62
C ASP A 57 -19.87 -7.07 -11.44
N GLY A 58 -21.05 -7.42 -11.95
CA GLY A 58 -21.59 -8.77 -12.01
C GLY A 58 -22.28 -9.23 -10.73
N ASP A 59 -22.69 -8.30 -9.85
CA ASP A 59 -23.35 -8.64 -8.58
C ASP A 59 -24.85 -8.97 -8.72
N GLY A 60 -25.41 -8.82 -9.93
CA GLY A 60 -26.80 -9.08 -10.26
C GLY A 60 -27.74 -7.91 -10.00
N TYR A 61 -27.23 -6.79 -9.51
CA TYR A 61 -27.93 -5.52 -9.31
C TYR A 61 -27.29 -4.44 -10.19
N ALA A 62 -28.02 -3.35 -10.46
CA ALA A 62 -27.43 -2.15 -11.05
C ALA A 62 -27.54 -1.06 -9.99
N GLY A 63 -26.43 -0.68 -9.35
CA GLY A 63 -26.44 0.24 -8.19
C GLY A 63 -25.16 0.37 -7.36
#